data_AF-A0A2V6SXG0-F1
#
_entry.id   AF-A0A2V6SXG0-F1
#
_cell.length_a   1.000
_cell.length_b   1.000
_cell.length_c   1.000
_cell.angle_alpha   90.00
_cell.angle_beta   90.00
_cell.angle_gamma   90.00
#
_symmetry.space_group_name_H-M   'P 1'
#
loop_
_entity.id
_entity.type
_entity.pdbx_description
1 polymer ?
#
loop_
_entity_poly.entity_id
_entity_poly.type
_entity_poly.pdbx_seq_one_letter_code
_entity_poly.pdbx_strand_id
1 'polypeptide(L)'
;MAVPDTKIRVPPRGPAASDADRGQRPPRVPPPPARNGDGEGRPERGGPFLSNARLGMLMLLCGESMFFGGLVIAFLDLRVKAAVWPPPGQPRLPVGLTAVNTLVLLASSYTMTRALGAARAGDHAGLLRRLGVTWGLGALFLAVQGMEWVRLVGFGLRMSSGVYGATFYTLVGIHGAHVLGAVTWLLVVLWLAAGGRYRHGEPTGLQCCAMYWHFVVVLWPILYFLVYLA
;
A
#
# COMPACT_ATOMS: atom_id res chain seq x y z
N MET A 1 57.38 36.84 -21.64
CA MET A 1 56.59 37.54 -22.67
C MET A 1 55.49 38.31 -21.96
N ALA A 2 55.63 39.64 -21.86
CA ALA A 2 54.77 40.51 -21.07
C ALA A 2 53.69 41.16 -21.95
N VAL A 3 52.47 41.28 -21.42
CA VAL A 3 51.31 41.96 -22.03
C VAL A 3 51.31 43.44 -21.60
N PRO A 4 50.97 44.42 -22.46
CA PRO A 4 51.11 45.84 -22.16
C PRO A 4 49.90 46.46 -21.43
N ASP A 5 50.23 47.42 -20.56
CA ASP A 5 49.36 48.35 -19.82
C ASP A 5 48.43 49.16 -20.74
N THR A 6 47.17 49.37 -20.33
CA THR A 6 46.37 50.51 -20.82
C THR A 6 45.52 51.10 -19.69
N LYS A 7 45.84 52.35 -19.33
CA LYS A 7 45.31 53.11 -18.20
C LYS A 7 43.86 53.58 -18.40
N ILE A 8 43.15 53.61 -17.28
CA ILE A 8 41.77 54.08 -17.05
C ILE A 8 41.59 55.56 -17.43
N ARG A 9 40.45 55.89 -18.08
CA ARG A 9 40.01 57.27 -18.33
C ARG A 9 38.59 57.48 -17.78
N VAL A 10 38.46 58.32 -16.76
CA VAL A 10 37.17 58.76 -16.18
C VAL A 10 36.72 60.06 -16.87
N PRO A 11 35.49 60.17 -17.39
CA PRO A 11 34.97 61.40 -17.98
C PRO A 11 34.47 62.43 -16.92
N PRO A 12 34.44 63.74 -17.26
CA PRO A 12 34.34 64.85 -16.30
C PRO A 12 32.93 65.08 -15.73
N ARG A 13 32.88 65.64 -14.50
CA ARG A 13 31.65 66.05 -13.82
C ARG A 13 31.03 67.28 -14.51
N GLY A 14 29.76 67.16 -14.91
CA GLY A 14 28.95 68.27 -15.44
C GLY A 14 28.57 69.31 -14.37
N PRO A 15 28.16 70.52 -14.78
CA PRO A 15 27.95 71.66 -13.89
C PRO A 15 26.77 71.47 -12.92
N ALA A 16 26.92 72.01 -11.72
CA ALA A 16 25.92 71.96 -10.65
C ALA A 16 24.64 72.70 -11.05
N ALA A 17 23.49 72.03 -10.95
CA ALA A 17 22.18 72.62 -11.21
C ALA A 17 21.85 73.70 -10.16
N SER A 18 21.44 74.86 -10.65
CA SER A 18 21.06 76.07 -9.92
C SER A 18 19.80 75.88 -9.06
N ASP A 19 19.79 76.47 -7.87
CA ASP A 19 18.76 76.37 -6.81
C ASP A 19 17.41 77.08 -7.16
N ALA A 20 17.14 77.35 -8.44
CA ALA A 20 16.00 78.16 -8.90
C ALA A 20 14.74 77.34 -9.28
N ASP A 21 14.76 76.00 -9.18
CA ASP A 21 13.64 75.12 -9.59
C ASP A 21 12.94 74.40 -8.41
N ARG A 22 12.94 75.00 -7.21
CA ARG A 22 12.32 74.44 -6.00
C ARG A 22 10.84 74.81 -5.79
N GLY A 23 10.17 75.35 -6.81
CA GLY A 23 8.89 76.04 -6.64
C GLY A 23 7.60 75.25 -6.95
N GLN A 24 7.63 74.12 -7.66
CA GLN A 24 6.39 73.43 -8.07
C GLN A 24 6.53 71.91 -7.95
N ARG A 25 6.28 71.38 -6.74
CA ARG A 25 5.92 69.96 -6.58
C ARG A 25 4.40 69.83 -6.72
N PRO A 26 3.88 68.94 -7.59
CA PRO A 26 2.44 68.68 -7.63
C PRO A 26 1.96 68.16 -6.25
N PRO A 27 0.71 68.45 -5.85
CA PRO A 27 0.17 68.00 -4.57
C PRO A 27 0.26 66.46 -4.47
N ARG A 28 0.74 65.96 -3.34
CA ARG A 28 0.78 64.52 -3.05
C ARG A 28 -0.64 63.99 -3.06
N VAL A 29 -0.98 63.15 -4.02
CA VAL A 29 -2.18 62.32 -3.97
C VAL A 29 -2.07 61.45 -2.71
N PRO A 30 -3.08 61.45 -1.81
CA PRO A 30 -3.07 60.53 -0.68
C PRO A 30 -2.91 59.09 -1.20
N PRO A 31 -2.16 58.23 -0.50
CA PRO A 31 -2.15 56.81 -0.85
C PRO A 31 -3.60 56.31 -0.85
N PRO A 32 -4.00 55.44 -1.80
CA PRO A 32 -5.31 54.83 -1.78
C PRO A 32 -5.52 54.21 -0.39
N PRO A 33 -6.74 54.32 0.19
CA PRO A 33 -7.00 53.74 1.49
C PRO A 33 -6.51 52.30 1.47
N ALA A 34 -5.78 51.90 2.52
CA ALA A 34 -5.35 50.53 2.69
C ALA A 34 -6.58 49.68 2.40
N ARG A 35 -6.51 48.85 1.36
CA ARG A 35 -7.53 47.84 1.10
C ARG A 35 -7.55 47.02 2.37
N ASN A 36 -8.49 47.32 3.26
CA ASN A 36 -8.88 46.43 4.32
C ASN A 36 -9.09 45.13 3.57
N GLY A 37 -8.20 44.17 3.78
CA GLY A 37 -8.30 42.88 3.15
C GLY A 37 -9.58 42.29 3.68
N ASP A 38 -10.65 42.52 2.93
CA ASP A 38 -11.93 41.87 3.07
C ASP A 38 -11.59 40.42 3.34
N GLY A 39 -12.04 39.90 4.48
CA GLY A 39 -11.90 38.52 4.86
C GLY A 39 -12.74 37.64 3.94
N GLU A 40 -12.50 37.72 2.62
CA GLU A 40 -12.82 36.68 1.67
C GLU A 40 -11.96 35.50 2.08
N GLY A 41 -12.55 34.70 2.97
CA GLY A 41 -12.06 33.41 3.38
C GLY A 41 -11.67 32.67 2.13
N ARG A 42 -10.36 32.63 1.88
CA ARG A 42 -9.76 31.79 0.85
C ARG A 42 -10.40 30.42 1.09
N PRO A 43 -11.17 29.86 0.14
CA PRO A 43 -11.82 28.59 0.37
C PRO A 43 -10.71 27.65 0.80
N GLU A 44 -10.81 27.14 2.04
CA GLU A 44 -9.90 26.11 2.51
C GLU A 44 -9.92 25.07 1.40
N ARG A 45 -8.77 24.88 0.74
CA ARG A 45 -8.66 23.82 -0.25
C ARG A 45 -8.91 22.56 0.55
N GLY A 46 -10.14 22.04 0.46
CA GLY A 46 -10.54 20.83 1.13
C GLY A 46 -9.43 19.82 0.86
N GLY A 47 -8.78 19.37 1.93
CA GLY A 47 -7.71 18.39 1.80
C GLY A 47 -8.20 17.23 0.93
N PRO A 48 -7.31 16.59 0.15
CA PRO A 48 -7.74 15.52 -0.75
C PRO A 48 -8.60 14.49 0.00
N PHE A 49 -9.70 14.05 -0.61
CA PHE A 49 -10.66 13.09 -0.04
C PHE A 49 -9.98 11.81 0.51
N LEU A 50 -8.81 11.46 -0.03
CA LEU A 50 -7.94 10.38 0.44
C LEU A 50 -6.53 10.89 0.73
N SER A 51 -5.90 10.37 1.79
CA SER A 51 -4.47 10.65 2.03
C SER A 51 -3.61 10.04 0.91
N ASN A 52 -2.49 10.68 0.58
CA ASN A 52 -1.55 10.19 -0.45
C ASN A 52 -1.13 8.73 -0.22
N ALA A 53 -0.97 8.33 1.05
CA ALA A 53 -0.67 6.95 1.42
C ALA A 53 -1.79 5.97 1.06
N ARG A 54 -3.06 6.36 1.26
CA ARG A 54 -4.22 5.54 0.89
C ARG A 54 -4.38 5.48 -0.63
N LEU A 55 -4.13 6.58 -1.34
CA LEU A 55 -4.13 6.58 -2.80
C LEU A 55 -3.05 5.64 -3.35
N GLY A 56 -1.82 5.73 -2.84
CA GLY A 56 -0.73 4.82 -3.20
C GLY A 56 -1.08 3.35 -2.91
N MET A 57 -1.72 3.07 -1.77
CA MET A 57 -2.21 1.74 -1.45
C MET A 57 -3.27 1.25 -2.45
N LEU A 58 -4.24 2.09 -2.83
CA LEU A 58 -5.23 1.70 -3.85
C LEU A 58 -4.59 1.41 -5.20
N MET A 59 -3.62 2.22 -5.65
CA MET A 59 -2.89 1.98 -6.90
C MET A 59 -2.12 0.66 -6.85
N LEU A 60 -1.48 0.36 -5.70
CA LEU A 60 -0.84 -0.94 -5.47
C LEU A 60 -1.85 -2.08 -5.58
N LEU A 61 -3.00 -1.99 -4.89
CA LEU A 61 -4.03 -3.03 -4.92
C LEU A 61 -4.60 -3.26 -6.33
N CYS A 62 -4.78 -2.20 -7.13
CA CYS A 62 -5.18 -2.33 -8.53
C CYS A 62 -4.12 -3.08 -9.33
N GLY A 63 -2.83 -2.75 -9.16
CA GLY A 63 -1.73 -3.45 -9.82
C GLY A 63 -1.66 -4.93 -9.45
N GLU A 64 -1.76 -5.23 -8.15
CA GLU A 64 -1.81 -6.60 -7.63
C GLU A 64 -3.02 -7.38 -8.17
N SER A 65 -4.18 -6.72 -8.28
CA SER A 65 -5.38 -7.33 -8.87
C SER A 65 -5.17 -7.72 -10.32
N MET A 66 -4.51 -6.87 -11.12
CA MET A 66 -4.17 -7.19 -12.51
C MET A 66 -3.16 -8.33 -12.59
N PHE A 67 -2.15 -8.33 -11.71
CA PHE A 67 -1.15 -9.39 -11.63
C PHE A 67 -1.78 -10.77 -11.34
N PHE A 68 -2.59 -10.88 -10.27
CA PHE A 68 -3.29 -12.12 -9.95
C PHE A 68 -4.36 -12.48 -11.00
N GLY A 69 -5.06 -11.48 -11.55
CA GLY A 69 -6.02 -11.69 -12.64
C GLY A 69 -5.38 -12.37 -13.85
N GLY A 70 -4.19 -11.92 -14.26
CA GLY A 70 -3.43 -12.55 -15.33
C GLY A 70 -3.05 -14.01 -15.04
N LEU A 71 -2.58 -14.30 -13.83
CA LEU A 71 -2.25 -15.67 -13.42
C LEU A 71 -3.48 -16.58 -13.36
N VAL A 72 -4.62 -16.07 -12.88
CA VAL A 72 -5.90 -16.79 -12.85
C VAL A 72 -6.38 -17.10 -14.26
N ILE A 73 -6.35 -16.11 -15.18
CA ILE A 73 -6.73 -16.32 -16.58
C ILE A 73 -5.83 -17.37 -17.23
N ALA A 74 -4.51 -17.31 -17.00
CA ALA A 74 -3.58 -18.30 -17.52
C ALA A 74 -3.86 -19.72 -16.98
N PHE A 75 -4.18 -19.84 -15.70
CA PHE A 75 -4.60 -21.11 -15.10
C PHE A 75 -5.89 -21.64 -15.74
N LEU A 76 -6.91 -20.79 -15.92
CA LEU A 76 -8.19 -21.16 -16.51
C LEU A 76 -8.04 -21.64 -17.97
N ASP A 77 -7.20 -20.99 -18.76
CA ASP A 77 -6.91 -21.41 -20.13
C ASP A 77 -6.31 -22.83 -20.18
N LEU A 78 -5.35 -23.12 -19.28
CA LEU A 78 -4.76 -24.45 -19.15
C LEU A 78 -5.78 -25.48 -18.65
N ARG A 79 -6.64 -25.09 -17.71
CA ARG A 79 -7.70 -25.94 -17.13
C ARG A 79 -8.72 -26.36 -18.18
N VAL A 80 -9.15 -25.44 -19.05
CA VAL A 80 -10.16 -25.69 -20.11
C VAL A 80 -9.60 -26.53 -21.25
N LYS A 81 -8.32 -26.36 -21.57
CA LYS A 81 -7.65 -27.14 -22.64
C LYS A 81 -7.30 -28.57 -22.22
N ALA A 82 -7.24 -28.86 -20.92
CA ALA A 82 -6.94 -30.18 -20.40
C ALA A 82 -8.16 -31.12 -20.51
N ALA A 83 -8.00 -32.26 -21.18
CA ALA A 83 -9.06 -33.27 -21.30
C ALA A 83 -9.41 -33.97 -19.96
N VAL A 84 -8.44 -34.09 -19.06
CA VAL A 84 -8.61 -34.66 -17.71
C VAL A 84 -7.81 -33.80 -16.73
N TRP A 85 -8.46 -33.42 -15.61
CA TRP A 85 -7.84 -32.62 -14.56
C TRP A 85 -8.38 -33.04 -13.19
N PRO A 86 -7.52 -33.26 -12.18
CA PRO A 86 -6.06 -33.30 -12.28
C PRO A 86 -5.57 -34.46 -13.18
N PRO A 87 -4.39 -34.31 -13.82
CA PRO A 87 -3.76 -35.39 -14.58
C PRO A 87 -3.69 -36.72 -13.80
N PRO A 88 -3.81 -37.88 -14.48
CA PRO A 88 -3.72 -39.19 -13.83
C PRO A 88 -2.41 -39.37 -13.06
N GLY A 89 -2.48 -39.98 -11.87
CA GLY A 89 -1.31 -40.27 -11.04
C GLY A 89 -0.87 -39.14 -10.12
N GLN A 90 -1.58 -38.01 -10.08
CA GLN A 90 -1.31 -36.93 -9.14
C GLN A 90 -2.12 -37.06 -7.84
N PRO A 91 -1.56 -36.68 -6.68
CA PRO A 91 -2.26 -36.76 -5.41
C PRO A 91 -3.45 -35.79 -5.39
N ARG A 92 -4.54 -36.21 -4.73
CA ARG A 92 -5.70 -35.34 -4.53
C ARG A 92 -5.34 -34.26 -3.52
N LEU A 93 -5.76 -33.03 -3.80
CA LEU A 93 -5.58 -31.91 -2.89
C LEU A 93 -6.44 -32.09 -1.62
N PRO A 94 -5.96 -31.73 -0.42
CA PRO A 94 -6.67 -31.93 0.84
C PRO A 94 -7.75 -30.85 1.07
N VAL A 95 -8.79 -30.87 0.25
CA VAL A 95 -9.88 -29.87 0.20
C VAL A 95 -10.44 -29.50 1.58
N GLY A 96 -10.67 -30.49 2.46
CA GLY A 96 -11.27 -30.26 3.78
C GLY A 96 -10.35 -29.51 4.76
N LEU A 97 -9.05 -29.86 4.79
CA LEU A 97 -8.09 -29.16 5.64
C LEU A 97 -7.91 -27.72 5.16
N THR A 98 -7.78 -27.53 3.84
CA THR A 98 -7.64 -26.20 3.23
C THR A 98 -8.92 -25.36 3.41
N ALA A 99 -10.11 -25.96 3.43
CA ALA A 99 -11.36 -25.26 3.75
C ALA A 99 -11.35 -24.70 5.18
N VAL A 100 -10.99 -25.52 6.17
CA VAL A 100 -10.89 -25.08 7.57
C VAL A 100 -9.82 -23.99 7.70
N ASN A 101 -8.68 -24.14 7.02
CA ASN A 101 -7.64 -23.11 7.02
C ASN A 101 -8.11 -21.80 6.40
N THR A 102 -8.96 -21.88 5.37
CA THR A 102 -9.59 -20.71 4.74
C THR A 102 -10.52 -19.99 5.72
N LEU A 103 -11.30 -20.71 6.53
CA LEU A 103 -12.13 -20.11 7.58
C LEU A 103 -11.30 -19.38 8.64
N VAL A 104 -10.13 -19.94 9.01
CA VAL A 104 -9.17 -19.28 9.92
C VAL A 104 -8.69 -17.95 9.31
N LEU A 105 -8.36 -17.95 8.03
CA LEU A 105 -7.92 -16.73 7.33
C LEU A 105 -9.04 -15.69 7.25
N LEU A 106 -10.28 -16.10 6.96
CA LEU A 106 -11.45 -15.20 6.96
C LEU A 106 -11.75 -14.64 8.35
N ALA A 107 -11.62 -15.44 9.40
CA ALA A 107 -11.75 -14.99 10.78
C ALA A 107 -10.68 -13.92 11.11
N SER A 108 -9.46 -14.06 10.59
CA SER A 108 -8.41 -13.04 10.76
C SER A 108 -8.78 -11.68 10.15
N SER A 109 -9.49 -11.68 9.02
CA SER A 109 -9.98 -10.44 8.40
C SER A 109 -10.99 -9.73 9.31
N TYR A 110 -11.92 -10.48 9.92
CA TYR A 110 -12.84 -9.91 10.89
C TYR A 110 -12.12 -9.29 12.10
N THR A 111 -11.10 -9.97 12.64
CA THR A 111 -10.32 -9.45 13.77
C THR A 111 -9.52 -8.20 13.39
N MET A 112 -9.02 -8.11 12.15
CA MET A 112 -8.35 -6.91 11.62
C MET A 112 -9.28 -5.69 11.60
N THR A 113 -10.52 -5.84 11.09
CA THR A 113 -11.51 -4.76 11.10
C THR A 113 -11.81 -4.30 12.52
N ARG A 114 -11.87 -5.23 13.48
CA ARG A 114 -12.09 -4.92 14.89
C ARG A 114 -10.87 -4.24 15.55
N ALA A 115 -9.65 -4.57 15.12
CA ALA A 115 -8.43 -3.90 15.56
C ALA A 115 -8.42 -2.44 15.09
N LEU A 116 -8.76 -2.18 13.82
CA LEU A 116 -8.88 -0.83 13.29
C LEU A 116 -9.94 0.00 14.02
N GLY A 117 -11.08 -0.63 14.37
CA GLY A 117 -12.11 0.00 15.20
C GLY A 117 -11.60 0.38 16.59
N ALA A 118 -10.80 -0.48 17.24
CA ALA A 118 -10.18 -0.18 18.53
C ALA A 118 -9.21 1.02 18.43
N ALA A 119 -8.38 1.06 17.39
CA ALA A 119 -7.46 2.16 17.15
C ALA A 119 -8.20 3.51 17.02
N ARG A 120 -9.32 3.52 16.28
CA ARG A 120 -10.15 4.73 16.12
C ARG A 120 -10.85 5.15 17.41
N ALA A 121 -11.19 4.20 18.27
CA ALA A 121 -11.81 4.47 19.57
C ALA A 121 -10.78 4.85 20.67
N GLY A 122 -9.49 4.89 20.37
CA GLY A 122 -8.43 5.11 21.37
C GLY A 122 -8.20 3.94 22.32
N ASP A 123 -8.81 2.78 22.08
CA ASP A 123 -8.66 1.56 22.89
C ASP A 123 -7.36 0.83 22.50
N HIS A 124 -6.25 1.26 23.12
CA HIS A 124 -4.91 0.74 22.83
C HIS A 124 -4.76 -0.75 23.22
N ALA A 125 -5.31 -1.16 24.37
CA ALA A 125 -5.27 -2.55 24.80
C ALA A 125 -6.09 -3.46 23.86
N GLY A 126 -7.27 -3.01 23.44
CA GLY A 126 -8.10 -3.72 22.47
C GLY A 126 -7.46 -3.78 21.09
N LEU A 127 -6.74 -2.74 20.66
CA LEU A 127 -5.94 -2.75 19.42
C LEU A 127 -4.90 -3.87 19.48
N LEU A 128 -4.04 -3.88 20.51
CA LEU A 128 -2.97 -4.87 20.62
C LEU A 128 -3.49 -6.30 20.66
N ARG A 129 -4.55 -6.54 21.44
CA ARG A 129 -5.15 -7.88 21.54
C ARG A 129 -5.68 -8.36 20.18
N ARG A 130 -6.47 -7.53 19.49
CA ARG A 130 -7.10 -7.92 18.22
C ARG A 130 -6.09 -8.03 17.08
N LEU A 131 -5.08 -7.16 17.08
CA LEU A 131 -4.01 -7.19 16.09
C LEU A 131 -3.09 -8.40 16.31
N GLY A 132 -2.78 -8.75 17.56
CA GLY A 132 -2.06 -9.97 17.92
C GLY A 132 -2.82 -11.24 17.51
N VAL A 133 -4.13 -11.30 17.74
CA VAL A 133 -4.97 -12.40 17.25
C VAL A 133 -4.94 -12.48 15.73
N THR A 134 -5.07 -11.35 15.03
CA THR A 134 -5.00 -11.31 13.55
C THR A 134 -3.67 -11.88 13.04
N TRP A 135 -2.56 -11.46 13.65
CA TRP A 135 -1.23 -11.96 13.30
C TRP A 135 -1.10 -13.46 13.58
N GLY A 136 -1.57 -13.94 14.73
CA GLY A 136 -1.54 -15.35 15.09
C GLY A 136 -2.34 -16.23 14.13
N LEU A 137 -3.54 -15.79 13.72
CA LEU A 137 -4.36 -16.50 12.74
C LEU A 137 -3.69 -16.52 11.35
N GLY A 138 -3.06 -15.43 10.93
CA GLY A 138 -2.29 -15.37 9.69
C GLY A 138 -1.06 -16.28 9.70
N ALA A 139 -0.32 -16.32 10.81
CA ALA A 139 0.82 -17.21 10.98
C ALA A 139 0.38 -18.69 11.02
N LEU A 140 -0.74 -18.99 11.67
CA LEU A 140 -1.35 -20.32 11.67
C LEU A 140 -1.72 -20.75 10.25
N PHE A 141 -2.33 -19.85 9.47
CA PHE A 141 -2.66 -20.12 8.08
C PHE A 141 -1.43 -20.51 7.24
N LEU A 142 -0.34 -19.75 7.37
CA LEU A 142 0.93 -20.04 6.69
C LEU A 142 1.54 -21.36 7.15
N ALA A 143 1.50 -21.67 8.44
CA ALA A 143 2.03 -22.92 8.98
C ALA A 143 1.27 -24.13 8.43
N VAL A 144 -0.06 -24.08 8.43
CA VAL A 144 -0.91 -25.14 7.86
C VAL A 144 -0.65 -25.29 6.35
N GLN A 145 -0.55 -24.18 5.61
CA GLN A 145 -0.26 -24.21 4.18
C GLN A 145 1.12 -24.80 3.88
N GLY A 146 2.14 -24.46 4.67
CA GLY A 146 3.49 -25.02 4.55
C GLY A 146 3.51 -26.53 4.82
N MET A 147 2.80 -26.99 5.86
CA MET A 147 2.66 -28.42 6.14
C MET A 147 1.97 -29.16 5.00
N GLU A 148 0.92 -28.57 4.42
CA GLU A 148 0.23 -29.13 3.25
C GLU A 148 1.19 -29.28 2.07
N TRP A 149 1.97 -28.26 1.76
CA TRP A 149 2.91 -28.32 0.64
C TRP A 149 4.00 -29.36 0.84
N VAL A 150 4.55 -29.48 2.05
CA VAL A 150 5.54 -30.53 2.36
C VAL A 150 4.96 -31.92 2.11
N ARG A 151 3.69 -32.15 2.50
CA ARG A 151 3.00 -33.42 2.21
C ARG A 151 2.79 -33.64 0.72
N LEU A 152 2.33 -32.62 -0.03
CA LEU A 152 2.12 -32.71 -1.48
C LEU A 152 3.42 -33.02 -2.24
N VAL A 153 4.53 -32.37 -1.86
CA VAL A 153 5.87 -32.66 -2.40
C VAL A 153 6.30 -34.09 -2.07
N GLY A 154 6.03 -34.56 -0.85
CA GLY A 154 6.28 -35.94 -0.43
C GLY A 154 5.50 -36.97 -1.25
N PHE A 155 4.28 -36.64 -1.66
CA PHE A 155 3.44 -37.47 -2.55
C PHE A 155 3.77 -37.30 -4.05
N GLY A 156 4.83 -36.58 -4.39
CA GLY A 156 5.33 -36.47 -5.77
C GLY A 156 4.76 -35.30 -6.58
N LEU A 157 3.91 -34.46 -6.01
CA LEU A 157 3.49 -33.20 -6.63
C LEU A 157 4.58 -32.16 -6.41
N ARG A 158 5.38 -31.89 -7.44
CA ARG A 158 6.44 -30.87 -7.44
C ARG A 158 6.16 -29.85 -8.54
N MET A 159 6.84 -28.71 -8.46
CA MET A 159 6.85 -27.72 -9.54
C MET A 159 7.26 -28.34 -10.89
N SER A 160 8.15 -29.34 -10.86
CA SER A 160 8.64 -30.06 -12.04
C SER A 160 7.76 -31.23 -12.48
N SER A 161 6.66 -31.54 -11.78
CA SER A 161 5.77 -32.68 -12.09
C SER A 161 4.79 -32.40 -13.24
N GLY A 162 5.15 -31.46 -14.14
CA GLY A 162 4.35 -31.04 -15.29
C GLY A 162 3.51 -29.79 -15.05
N VAL A 163 2.66 -29.46 -16.01
CA VAL A 163 1.89 -28.20 -16.07
C VAL A 163 0.99 -28.02 -14.84
N TYR A 164 0.38 -29.08 -14.33
CA TYR A 164 -0.47 -29.02 -13.12
C TYR A 164 0.33 -28.58 -11.88
N GLY A 165 1.47 -29.23 -11.61
CA GLY A 165 2.31 -28.86 -10.47
C GLY A 165 2.90 -27.46 -10.62
N ALA A 166 3.38 -27.11 -11.81
CA ALA A 166 3.94 -25.78 -12.09
C ALA A 166 2.91 -24.66 -11.89
N THR A 167 1.70 -24.82 -12.43
CA THR A 167 0.63 -23.82 -12.29
C THR A 167 0.11 -23.72 -10.85
N PHE A 168 -0.10 -24.86 -10.18
CA PHE A 168 -0.50 -24.90 -8.77
C PHE A 168 0.49 -24.12 -7.89
N TYR A 169 1.77 -24.47 -7.93
CA TYR A 169 2.77 -23.84 -7.08
C TYR A 169 3.10 -22.40 -7.51
N THR A 170 2.90 -22.02 -8.77
CA THR A 170 3.00 -20.62 -9.19
C THR A 170 1.88 -19.79 -8.57
N LEU A 171 0.63 -20.21 -8.77
CA LEU A 171 -0.55 -19.43 -8.38
C LEU A 171 -0.74 -19.42 -6.85
N VAL A 172 -0.73 -20.59 -6.23
CA VAL A 172 -0.85 -20.74 -4.77
C VAL A 172 0.42 -20.23 -4.09
N GLY A 173 1.59 -20.40 -4.73
CA GLY A 173 2.84 -20.02 -4.11
C GLY A 173 3.13 -18.54 -4.11
N ILE A 174 2.81 -17.83 -5.20
CA ILE A 174 2.92 -16.38 -5.20
C ILE A 174 1.92 -15.77 -4.22
N HIS A 175 0.72 -16.33 -4.09
CA HIS A 175 -0.22 -15.94 -3.05
C HIS A 175 0.37 -16.16 -1.65
N GLY A 176 0.94 -17.34 -1.40
CA GLY A 176 1.62 -17.63 -0.13
C GLY A 176 2.73 -16.63 0.21
N ALA A 177 3.51 -16.19 -0.80
CA ALA A 177 4.51 -15.14 -0.64
C ALA A 177 3.89 -13.78 -0.25
N HIS A 178 2.74 -13.42 -0.83
CA HIS A 178 2.00 -12.21 -0.46
C HIS A 178 1.47 -12.29 0.97
N VAL A 179 0.92 -13.44 1.39
CA VAL A 179 0.49 -13.66 2.77
C VAL A 179 1.67 -13.56 3.74
N LEU A 180 2.83 -14.13 3.40
CA LEU A 180 4.04 -14.02 4.21
C LEU A 180 4.49 -12.56 4.36
N GLY A 181 4.50 -11.80 3.27
CA GLY A 181 4.79 -10.36 3.29
C GLY A 181 3.78 -9.59 4.14
N ALA A 182 2.49 -9.90 4.01
CA ALA A 182 1.41 -9.30 4.79
C ALA A 182 1.54 -9.61 6.28
N VAL A 183 1.87 -10.86 6.66
CA VAL A 183 2.07 -11.28 8.07
C VAL A 183 3.29 -10.58 8.67
N THR A 184 4.35 -10.45 7.88
CA THR A 184 5.56 -9.73 8.30
C THR A 184 5.26 -8.24 8.51
N TRP A 185 4.52 -7.61 7.59
CA TRP A 185 4.09 -6.22 7.77
C TRP A 185 3.17 -6.08 9.00
N LEU A 186 2.25 -7.02 9.19
CA LEU A 186 1.37 -7.03 10.35
C LEU A 186 2.13 -7.13 11.68
N LEU A 187 3.21 -7.91 11.72
CA LEU A 187 4.11 -7.99 12.87
C LEU A 187 4.79 -6.64 13.15
N VAL A 188 5.27 -5.96 12.10
CA VAL A 188 5.86 -4.62 12.24
C VAL A 188 4.83 -3.62 12.77
N VAL A 189 3.60 -3.64 12.25
CA VAL A 189 2.51 -2.76 12.72
C VAL A 189 2.14 -3.08 14.17
N LEU A 190 2.12 -4.36 14.56
CA LEU A 190 1.89 -4.78 15.94
C LEU A 190 2.98 -4.28 16.88
N TRP A 191 4.25 -4.38 16.47
CA TRP A 191 5.38 -3.86 17.24
C TRP A 191 5.33 -2.34 17.40
N LEU A 192 5.03 -1.61 16.31
CA LEU A 192 4.82 -0.16 16.35
C LEU A 192 3.62 0.24 17.22
N ALA A 193 2.54 -0.53 17.17
CA ALA A 193 1.37 -0.34 18.02
C ALA A 193 1.74 -0.52 19.50
N ALA A 194 2.52 -1.54 19.85
CA ALA A 194 2.98 -1.78 21.21
C ALA A 194 3.84 -0.63 21.74
N GLY A 195 4.67 -0.02 20.88
CA GLY A 195 5.41 1.21 21.17
C GLY A 195 4.56 2.49 21.26
N GLY A 196 3.23 2.39 21.13
CA GLY A 196 2.32 3.52 21.29
C GLY A 196 2.14 4.40 20.05
N ARG A 197 2.67 4.01 18.89
CA ARG A 197 2.60 4.80 17.63
C ARG A 197 1.17 5.24 17.26
N TYR A 198 0.17 4.45 17.61
CA TYR A 198 -1.23 4.69 17.27
C TYR A 198 -2.09 5.18 18.46
N ARG A 199 -1.48 5.68 19.56
CA ARG A 199 -2.23 6.28 20.68
C ARG A 199 -2.85 7.62 20.33
N HIS A 200 -2.19 8.39 19.46
CA HIS A 200 -2.61 9.75 19.10
C HIS A 200 -2.47 9.96 17.59
N GLY A 201 -3.51 10.52 16.96
CA GLY A 201 -3.54 10.83 15.53
C GLY A 201 -4.21 9.77 14.65
N GLU A 202 -4.28 10.05 13.36
CA GLU A 202 -4.91 9.15 12.39
C GLU A 202 -4.02 7.91 12.15
N PRO A 203 -4.55 6.68 12.31
CA PRO A 203 -3.77 5.46 12.17
C PRO A 203 -3.57 5.07 10.70
N THR A 204 -3.08 5.99 9.86
CA THR A 204 -2.96 5.83 8.40
C THR A 204 -2.13 4.60 8.01
N GLY A 205 -1.02 4.35 8.69
CA GLY A 205 -0.20 3.15 8.42
C GLY A 205 -0.93 1.83 8.72
N LEU A 206 -1.71 1.81 9.82
CA LEU A 206 -2.56 0.66 10.17
C LEU A 206 -3.70 0.49 9.16
N GLN A 207 -4.29 1.58 8.67
CA GLN A 207 -5.31 1.53 7.62
C GLN A 207 -4.76 0.92 6.33
N CYS A 208 -3.58 1.35 5.87
CA CYS A 208 -2.94 0.79 4.67
C CYS A 208 -2.62 -0.70 4.85
N CYS A 209 -2.08 -1.08 6.02
CA CYS A 209 -1.83 -2.49 6.35
C CYS A 209 -3.14 -3.31 6.34
N ALA A 210 -4.22 -2.78 6.93
CA ALA A 210 -5.53 -3.43 6.92
C ALA A 210 -6.09 -3.60 5.51
N MET A 211 -5.98 -2.57 4.64
CA MET A 211 -6.41 -2.65 3.24
C MET A 211 -5.69 -3.78 2.49
N TYR A 212 -4.36 -3.87 2.64
CA TYR A 212 -3.57 -4.94 2.02
C TYR A 212 -3.90 -6.32 2.61
N TRP A 213 -4.06 -6.42 3.94
CA TRP A 213 -4.46 -7.66 4.60
C TRP A 213 -5.80 -8.17 4.07
N HIS A 214 -6.81 -7.30 4.00
CA HIS A 214 -8.13 -7.66 3.47
C HIS A 214 -8.07 -8.11 2.00
N PHE A 215 -7.27 -7.44 1.17
CA PHE A 215 -7.06 -7.85 -0.22
C PHE A 215 -6.52 -9.28 -0.33
N VAL A 216 -5.45 -9.58 0.40
CA VAL A 216 -4.85 -10.92 0.40
C VAL A 216 -5.85 -11.95 0.94
N VAL A 217 -6.58 -11.64 2.01
CA VAL A 217 -7.60 -12.57 2.55
C VAL A 217 -8.74 -12.83 1.55
N VAL A 218 -9.22 -11.82 0.83
CA VAL A 218 -10.31 -11.98 -0.16
C VAL A 218 -9.87 -12.74 -1.40
N LEU A 219 -8.61 -12.58 -1.80
CA LEU A 219 -8.04 -13.30 -2.93
C LEU A 219 -7.99 -14.81 -2.70
N TRP A 220 -7.74 -15.25 -1.46
CA TRP A 220 -7.57 -16.67 -1.16
C TRP A 220 -8.80 -17.54 -1.45
N PRO A 221 -10.03 -17.22 -1.01
CA PRO A 221 -11.24 -17.98 -1.37
C PRO A 221 -11.45 -18.15 -2.88
N ILE A 222 -11.10 -17.13 -3.67
CA ILE A 222 -11.18 -17.20 -5.14
C ILE A 222 -10.21 -18.26 -5.65
N LEU A 223 -8.96 -18.23 -5.20
CA LEU A 223 -7.95 -19.23 -5.57
C LEU A 223 -8.31 -20.63 -5.06
N TYR A 224 -8.81 -20.74 -3.84
CA TYR A 224 -9.26 -21.99 -3.25
C TYR A 224 -10.35 -22.62 -4.11
N PHE A 225 -11.39 -21.87 -4.48
CA PHE A 225 -12.44 -22.37 -5.35
C PHE A 225 -11.88 -22.85 -6.70
N LEU A 226 -11.08 -22.01 -7.37
CA LEU A 226 -10.57 -22.32 -8.71
C LEU A 226 -9.58 -23.49 -8.75
N VAL A 227 -8.77 -23.66 -7.71
CA VAL A 227 -7.67 -24.64 -7.70
C VAL A 227 -8.09 -25.95 -7.02
N TYR A 228 -8.88 -25.89 -5.95
CA TYR A 228 -9.23 -27.06 -5.14
C TYR A 228 -10.60 -27.64 -5.49
N LEU A 229 -11.53 -26.83 -6.01
CA LEU A 229 -12.92 -27.25 -6.25
C LEU A 229 -13.30 -27.34 -7.74
N ALA A 230 -12.75 -26.47 -8.60
CA ALA A 230 -13.09 -26.39 -10.03
C ALA A 230 -12.28 -27.34 -10.94
#